data_AF-A0A956RFR0-F1
#
_entry.id   AF-A0A956RFR0-F1
#
_cell.length_a   1.000
_cell.length_b   1.000
_cell.length_c   1.000
_cell.angle_alpha   90.00
_cell.angle_beta   90.00
_cell.angle_gamma   90.00
#
_symmetry.space_group_name_H-M   'P 1'
#
loop_
_entity.id
_entity.type
_entity.pdbx_description
1 polymer ?
#
loop_
_entity_poly.entity_id
_entity_poly.type
_entity_poly.pdbx_seq_one_letter_code
_entity_poly.pdbx_strand_id
1 'polypeptide(L)'
;MEIHDIRQYRSLVDRVAERSSLLLGASEKARCSFWSWVRSLEESFGVSIHVETIMGPDNRPSAVGGVISGRDRSSRCRMAFTVNAEETRFALQYVP
;
A
#
# COMPACT_ATOMS: atom_id res chain seq x y z
N MET A 1 14.38 9.43 -17.37
CA MET A 1 13.73 9.77 -16.09
C MET A 1 13.57 8.45 -15.34
N GLU A 2 14.37 8.31 -14.31
CA GLU A 2 14.83 7.04 -13.75
C GLU A 2 13.70 6.26 -13.08
N ILE A 3 13.75 4.95 -13.29
CA ILE A 3 13.04 3.97 -12.48
C ILE A 3 13.60 4.17 -11.06
N HIS A 4 12.92 4.94 -10.21
CA HIS A 4 13.14 4.91 -8.77
C HIS A 4 13.11 3.43 -8.37
N ASP A 5 14.22 2.96 -7.83
CA ASP A 5 14.60 1.55 -7.74
C ASP A 5 13.43 0.68 -7.28
N ILE A 6 13.01 -0.29 -8.12
CA ILE A 6 11.94 -1.25 -7.80
C ILE A 6 12.16 -1.90 -6.42
N ARG A 7 13.41 -2.01 -5.97
CA ARG A 7 13.77 -2.51 -4.63
C ARG A 7 13.28 -1.60 -3.51
N GLN A 8 13.34 -0.28 -3.67
CA GLN A 8 12.80 0.68 -2.70
C GLN A 8 11.28 0.55 -2.60
N TYR A 9 10.59 0.49 -3.75
CA TYR A 9 9.14 0.27 -3.76
C TYR A 9 8.76 -1.07 -3.12
N ARG A 10 9.53 -2.13 -3.34
CA ARG A 10 9.27 -3.44 -2.73
C ARG A 10 9.38 -3.36 -1.21
N SER A 11 10.46 -2.75 -0.69
CA SER A 11 10.61 -2.56 0.75
C SER A 11 9.48 -1.73 1.38
N LEU A 12 8.91 -0.81 0.60
CA LEU A 12 7.79 0.03 1.03
C LEU A 12 6.48 -0.77 1.05
N VAL A 13 6.25 -1.61 0.03
CA VAL A 13 5.13 -2.58 0.02
C VAL A 13 5.21 -3.48 1.23
N ASP A 14 6.38 -4.07 1.52
CA ASP A 14 6.52 -5.01 2.64
C ASP A 14 6.16 -4.32 3.99
N ARG A 15 6.62 -3.08 4.20
CA ARG A 15 6.29 -2.29 5.39
C ARG A 15 4.80 -1.96 5.48
N VAL A 16 4.21 -1.48 4.38
CA VAL A 16 2.78 -1.14 4.33
C VAL A 16 1.97 -2.41 4.54
N ALA A 17 2.34 -3.51 3.91
CA ALA A 17 1.67 -4.79 4.01
C ALA A 17 1.66 -5.35 5.45
N GLU A 18 2.82 -5.37 6.11
CA GLU A 18 2.97 -5.82 7.49
C GLU A 18 2.03 -5.04 8.41
N ARG A 19 2.03 -3.71 8.31
CA ARG A 19 1.23 -2.86 9.18
C ARG A 19 -0.25 -2.81 8.79
N SER A 20 -0.56 -3.05 7.52
CA SER A 20 -1.92 -3.13 6.98
C SER A 20 -2.68 -4.34 7.52
N SER A 21 -2.00 -5.45 7.81
CA SER A 21 -2.63 -6.62 8.46
C SER A 21 -3.32 -6.25 9.78
N LEU A 22 -2.75 -5.27 10.51
CA LEU A 22 -3.28 -4.77 11.77
C LEU A 22 -4.58 -3.95 11.62
N LEU A 23 -4.93 -3.53 10.40
CA LEU A 23 -6.18 -2.81 10.13
C LEU A 23 -7.41 -3.71 10.21
N LEU A 24 -7.25 -5.02 10.03
CA LEU A 24 -8.33 -6.00 10.12
C LEU A 24 -8.77 -6.13 11.59
N GLY A 25 -9.81 -5.39 11.96
CA GLY A 25 -10.33 -5.35 13.35
C GLY A 25 -9.74 -4.24 14.24
N ALA A 26 -8.97 -3.31 13.66
CA ALA A 26 -8.42 -2.16 14.39
C ALA A 26 -9.50 -1.20 14.91
N SER A 27 -9.27 -0.65 16.12
CA SER A 27 -10.02 0.50 16.62
C SER A 27 -9.79 1.74 15.75
N GLU A 28 -10.70 2.70 15.81
CA GLU A 28 -10.59 3.96 15.07
C GLU A 28 -9.28 4.70 15.35
N LYS A 29 -8.81 4.68 16.60
CA LYS A 29 -7.51 5.26 17.00
C LYS A 29 -6.33 4.58 16.30
N ALA A 30 -6.36 3.26 16.16
CA ALA A 30 -5.32 2.51 15.47
C ALA A 30 -5.34 2.80 13.95
N ARG A 31 -6.52 2.97 13.36
CA ARG A 31 -6.68 3.39 11.95
C ARG A 31 -6.12 4.79 11.73
N CYS A 32 -6.41 5.75 12.61
CA CYS A 32 -5.84 7.10 12.53
C CYS A 32 -4.31 7.07 12.63
N SER A 33 -3.75 6.30 13.56
CA SER A 33 -2.30 6.14 13.70
C SER A 33 -1.66 5.52 12.46
N PHE A 34 -2.31 4.52 11.85
CA PHE A 34 -1.87 3.94 10.58
C PHE A 34 -1.84 4.99 9.47
N TRP A 35 -2.90 5.79 9.30
CA TRP A 35 -2.94 6.80 8.25
C TRP A 35 -1.91 7.90 8.44
N SER A 36 -1.67 8.36 9.67
CA SER A 36 -0.58 9.31 9.95
C SER A 36 0.79 8.72 9.60
N TRP A 37 1.00 7.44 9.88
CA TRP A 37 2.22 6.74 9.50
C TRP A 37 2.35 6.61 7.97
N VAL A 38 1.28 6.28 7.25
CA VAL A 38 1.28 6.27 5.78
C VAL A 38 1.66 7.63 5.21
N ARG A 39 1.11 8.74 5.73
CA ARG A 39 1.48 10.10 5.31
C ARG A 39 2.97 10.39 5.53
N SER A 40 3.54 9.95 6.65
CA SER A 40 4.98 10.12 6.90
C SER A 40 5.86 9.36 5.88
N LEU A 41 5.41 8.19 5.40
CA LEU A 41 6.10 7.44 4.35
C LEU A 41 5.99 8.13 2.99
N GLU A 42 4.80 8.63 2.63
CA GLU A 42 4.60 9.39 1.39
C GLU A 42 5.56 10.58 1.30
N GLU A 43 5.73 11.33 2.39
CA GLU A 43 6.67 12.46 2.46
C GLU A 43 8.13 12.02 2.39
N SER A 44 8.51 11.00 3.17
CA SER A 44 9.90 10.53 3.26
C SER A 44 10.42 9.94 1.95
N PHE A 45 9.54 9.26 1.19
CA PHE A 45 9.90 8.55 -0.03
C PHE A 45 9.45 9.26 -1.31
N GLY A 46 8.73 10.38 -1.22
CA GLY A 46 8.25 11.11 -2.39
C GLY A 46 7.23 10.34 -3.22
N VAL A 47 6.37 9.55 -2.57
CA VAL A 47 5.38 8.67 -3.20
C VAL A 47 3.96 9.04 -2.76
N SER A 48 2.96 8.53 -3.47
CA SER A 48 1.58 8.46 -3.00
C SER A 48 1.19 7.00 -2.75
N ILE A 49 0.56 6.75 -1.61
CA ILE A 49 0.16 5.43 -1.12
C ILE A 49 -1.34 5.45 -0.89
N HIS A 50 -2.06 4.63 -1.63
CA HIS A 50 -3.47 4.34 -1.42
C HIS A 50 -3.60 2.95 -0.79
N VAL A 51 -4.40 2.83 0.26
CA VAL A 51 -4.66 1.55 0.95
C VAL A 51 -6.16 1.39 1.09
N GLU A 52 -6.67 0.20 0.79
CA GLU A 52 -8.08 -0.11 0.89
C GLU A 52 -8.30 -1.47 1.52
N THR A 53 -9.39 -1.60 2.28
CA THR A 53 -9.82 -2.89 2.80
C THR A 53 -10.66 -3.58 1.74
N ILE A 54 -10.26 -4.79 1.35
CA ILE A 54 -11.01 -5.63 0.42
C ILE A 54 -11.98 -6.48 1.25
N MET A 55 -13.26 -6.40 0.91
CA MET A 55 -14.33 -7.14 1.57
C MET A 55 -14.50 -8.50 0.91
N GLY A 56 -14.58 -9.54 1.73
CA GLY A 56 -14.89 -10.90 1.32
C GLY A 56 -16.37 -11.12 1.04
N PRO A 57 -16.75 -12.31 0.54
CA PRO A 57 -18.14 -12.65 0.20
C PRO A 57 -19.09 -12.66 1.40
N ASP A 58 -18.56 -12.76 2.62
CA ASP A 58 -19.29 -12.70 3.89
C ASP A 58 -19.44 -11.26 4.43
N ASN A 59 -19.09 -10.26 3.62
CA ASN A 59 -19.04 -8.85 4.00
C ASN A 59 -18.14 -8.59 5.22
N ARG A 60 -17.07 -9.37 5.36
CA ARG A 60 -16.00 -9.12 6.33
C ARG A 60 -14.71 -8.72 5.63
N PRO A 61 -13.83 -7.94 6.28
CA PRO A 61 -12.49 -7.66 5.76
C PRO A 61 -11.73 -8.97 5.49
N SER A 62 -11.40 -9.25 4.23
CA SER A 62 -10.70 -10.49 3.83
C SER A 62 -9.25 -10.23 3.40
N ALA A 63 -8.95 -9.02 2.94
CA ALA A 63 -7.62 -8.62 2.51
C ALA A 63 -7.44 -7.10 2.61
N VAL A 64 -6.21 -6.64 2.45
CA VAL A 64 -5.87 -5.23 2.27
C VAL A 64 -5.20 -5.07 0.91
N GLY A 65 -5.78 -4.20 0.08
CA GLY A 65 -5.22 -3.81 -1.20
C GLY A 65 -4.56 -2.44 -1.10
N GLY A 66 -3.73 -2.12 -2.09
CA GLY A 66 -3.25 -0.76 -2.22
C GLY A 66 -2.39 -0.53 -3.45
N VAL A 67 -2.07 0.74 -3.68
CA VAL A 67 -1.26 1.20 -4.79
C VAL A 67 -0.26 2.21 -4.28
N ILE A 68 1.01 2.04 -4.65
CA ILE A 68 2.09 2.99 -4.43
C ILE A 68 2.50 3.56 -5.78
N SER A 69 2.58 4.88 -5.89
CA SER A 69 2.97 5.57 -7.12
C SER A 69 3.95 6.70 -6.81
N GLY A 70 4.78 7.09 -7.77
CA GLY A 70 5.58 8.31 -7.63
C GLY A 70 4.65 9.53 -7.48
N ARG A 71 5.04 10.52 -6.67
CA ARG A 71 4.22 11.74 -6.45
C ARG A 71 4.01 12.53 -7.74
N ASP A 72 4.92 12.42 -8.70
CA ASP A 72 4.72 12.95 -10.04
C ASP A 72 3.72 12.07 -10.82
N ARG A 73 2.60 12.66 -11.24
CA ARG A 73 1.60 12.01 -12.10
C ARG A 73 2.17 11.55 -13.45
N SER A 74 3.35 12.02 -13.86
CA SER A 74 4.05 11.52 -15.04
C SER A 74 4.69 10.14 -14.81
N SER A 75 4.67 9.63 -13.58
CA SER A 75 5.15 8.29 -13.26
C SER A 75 4.24 7.27 -13.96
N ARG A 76 4.65 6.80 -15.13
CA ARG A 76 3.99 5.73 -15.90
C ARG A 76 4.01 4.37 -15.22
N CYS A 77 4.30 4.33 -13.92
CA CYS A 77 4.57 3.12 -13.17
C CYS A 77 3.98 3.26 -11.77
N ARG A 78 3.16 2.29 -11.39
CA ARG A 78 2.59 2.16 -10.05
C ARG A 78 2.75 0.73 -9.56
N MET A 79 2.99 0.54 -8.28
CA MET A 79 3.07 -0.78 -7.67
C MET A 79 1.76 -1.07 -6.94
N ALA A 80 1.00 -2.04 -7.43
CA ALA A 80 -0.17 -2.54 -6.73
C ALA A 80 0.26 -3.65 -5.77
N PHE A 81 -0.40 -3.75 -4.62
CA PHE A 81 -0.19 -4.82 -3.66
C PHE A 81 -1.50 -5.32 -3.08
N THR A 82 -1.48 -6.56 -2.60
CA THR A 82 -2.60 -7.18 -1.88
C THR A 82 -2.04 -8.09 -0.80
N VAL A 83 -2.62 -8.00 0.38
CA VAL A 83 -2.22 -8.74 1.57
C VAL A 83 -3.44 -9.46 2.11
N ASN A 84 -3.34 -10.78 2.23
CA ASN A 84 -4.33 -11.59 2.92
C ASN A 84 -3.63 -12.39 4.04
N ALA A 85 -4.35 -13.33 4.66
CA ALA A 85 -3.80 -14.13 5.75
C ALA A 85 -2.70 -15.13 5.30
N GLU A 86 -2.64 -15.47 4.02
CA GLU A 86 -1.80 -16.53 3.47
C GLU A 86 -0.56 -15.98 2.75
N GLU A 87 -0.69 -14.81 2.10
CA GLU A 87 0.35 -14.27 1.24
C GLU A 87 0.24 -12.74 1.04
N THR A 88 1.38 -12.16 0.68
CA THR A 88 1.50 -10.81 0.13
C THR A 88 1.85 -10.90 -1.35
N ARG A 89 0.99 -10.34 -2.20
CA ARG A 89 1.22 -10.22 -3.65
C ARG A 89 1.49 -8.76 -4.01
N PHE A 90 2.38 -8.54 -4.97
CA PHE A 90 2.58 -7.22 -5.56
C PHE A 90 2.87 -7.33 -7.05
N ALA A 91 2.48 -6.30 -7.79
CA ALA A 91 2.65 -6.21 -9.23
C ALA A 91 3.01 -4.80 -9.64
N LEU A 92 3.98 -4.70 -10.56
CA LEU A 92 4.29 -3.45 -11.24
C LEU A 92 3.29 -3.24 -12.37
N GLN A 93 2.61 -2.10 -12.37
CA GLN A 93 1.65 -1.73 -13.41
C GLN A 93 2.16 -0.51 -14.15
N TYR A 94 2.26 -0.64 -15.48
CA TYR A 94 2.57 0.47 -16.36
C TYR A 94 1.28 1.16 -16.77
N VAL A 95 1.18 2.46 -16.50
CA VAL A 95 0.04 3.29 -16.91
C VAL A 95 0.37 3.90 -18.27
N PRO A 96 -0.48 3.70 -19.30
CA PRO A 96 -0.26 4.24 -20.64
C PRO A 96 -0.14 5.76 -20.68
#